data_AF-A0A0M2U621-F1
#
_entry.id   AF-A0A0M2U621-F1
#
_cell.length_a   1.000
_cell.length_b   1.000
_cell.length_c   1.000
_cell.angle_alpha   90.00
_cell.angle_beta   90.00
_cell.angle_gamma   90.00
#
_symmetry.space_group_name_H-M   'P 1'
#
loop_
_entity.id
_entity.type
_entity.pdbx_description
1 polymer ?
#
loop_
_entity_poly.entity_id
_entity_poly.type
_entity_poly.pdbx_seq_one_letter_code
_entity_poly.pdbx_strand_id
1 'polypeptide(L)' 'MSPLASKPNFILMNLILSKKEPFTLKEIVEDLKKTGVLVQKESDVLPLLNRFRENGLIIQRGSKYSLSDYMLAR' A
#
# COMPACT_ATOMS: atom_id res chain seq x y z
N MET A 1 4.81 3.16 22.20
CA MET A 1 4.42 2.87 20.80
C MET A 1 5.02 1.52 20.41
N SER A 2 4.27 0.65 19.72
CA SER A 2 4.78 -0.66 19.31
C SER A 2 5.93 -0.51 18.30
N PRO A 3 7.04 -1.26 18.42
CA PRO A 3 8.16 -1.25 17.46
C PRO A 3 7.74 -1.64 16.02
N LEU A 4 6.57 -2.26 15.86
CA LEU A 4 6.00 -2.62 14.56
C LEU A 4 5.43 -1.39 13.82
N ALA A 5 4.95 -0.39 14.56
CA ALA A 5 4.32 0.81 13.98
C ALA A 5 5.32 1.71 13.23
N SER A 6 6.61 1.58 13.55
CA SER A 6 7.70 2.38 12.97
C SER A 6 8.25 1.82 11.66
N LYS A 7 7.75 0.67 11.18
CA LYS A 7 8.26 0.02 9.97
C LYS A 7 7.52 0.53 8.72
N PRO A 8 8.22 0.87 7.63
CA PRO A 8 7.62 1.37 6.38
C PRO A 8 6.49 0.48 5.84
N ASN A 9 6.62 -0.84 5.98
CA ASN A 9 5.62 -1.80 5.54
C ASN A 9 4.30 -1.68 6.31
N PHE A 10 4.36 -1.38 7.60
CA PHE A 10 3.16 -1.25 8.44
C PHE A 10 2.40 0.04 8.10
N ILE A 11 3.14 1.14 7.89
CA ILE A 11 2.56 2.41 7.46
C ILE A 11 1.92 2.26 6.06
N LEU A 12 2.63 1.63 5.12
CA LEU A 12 2.11 1.34 3.79
C LEU A 12 0.84 0.47 3.84
N MET A 13 0.85 -0.56 4.68
CA MET A 13 -0.31 -1.43 4.84
C MET A 13 -1.51 -0.66 5.36
N ASN A 14 -1.36 0.12 6.43
CA ASN A 14 -2.44 0.94 6.97
C ASN A 14 -2.96 1.95 5.95
N LEU A 15 -2.06 2.53 5.17
CA LEU A 15 -2.41 3.46 4.11
C LEU A 15 -3.27 2.78 3.04
N ILE A 16 -2.86 1.60 2.57
CA ILE A 16 -3.61 0.81 1.59
C ILE A 16 -4.97 0.37 2.15
N LEU A 17 -5.02 -0.12 3.40
CA LEU A 17 -6.28 -0.52 4.06
C LEU A 17 -7.26 0.63 4.25
N SER A 18 -6.76 1.87 4.33
CA SER A 18 -7.60 3.08 4.44
C SER A 18 -8.20 3.54 3.10
N LYS A 19 -7.74 2.98 1.96
CA LYS A 19 -8.22 3.37 0.62
C LYS A 19 -9.55 2.70 0.32
N LYS A 20 -10.59 3.52 0.19
CA LYS A 20 -11.93 3.09 -0.27
C LYS A 20 -12.02 2.90 -1.78
N GLU A 21 -11.23 3.67 -2.53
CA GLU A 21 -11.23 3.69 -3.99
C GLU A 21 -9.94 3.06 -4.55
N PRO A 22 -9.98 2.52 -5.78
CA PRO A 22 -8.78 2.07 -6.47
C PRO A 22 -7.73 3.18 -6.60
N PHE A 23 -6.47 2.84 -6.37
CA PHE A 23 -5.35 3.77 -6.31
C PHE A 23 -4.22 3.36 -7.26
N THR A 24 -3.35 4.29 -7.61
CA THR A 24 -2.16 4.10 -8.43
C THR A 24 -0.90 4.04 -7.57
N LEU A 25 0.19 3.52 -8.15
CA LEU A 25 1.51 3.54 -7.52
C LEU A 25 1.94 4.96 -7.13
N LYS A 26 1.69 5.93 -8.03
CA LYS A 26 2.02 7.34 -7.83
C LYS A 26 1.26 7.93 -6.63
N GLU A 27 -0.05 7.72 -6.56
CA GLU A 27 -0.88 8.21 -5.45
C GLU A 27 -0.41 7.65 -4.09
N ILE A 28 -0.06 6.36 -4.04
CA ILE A 28 0.46 5.74 -2.82
C ILE A 28 1.80 6.34 -2.41
N VAL A 29 2.70 6.57 -3.37
CA VAL A 29 4.01 7.18 -3.08
C VAL A 29 3.85 8.62 -2.57
N GLU A 30 2.93 9.39 -3.16
CA GLU A 30 2.59 10.73 -2.69
C GLU A 30 2.02 10.72 -1.28
N ASP A 31 1.15 9.78 -0.96
CA ASP A 31 0.56 9.68 0.37
C ASP A 31 1.56 9.19 1.42
N LEU A 32 2.47 8.27 1.07
CA LEU A 32 3.57 7.86 1.95
C LEU A 32 4.49 9.03 2.30
N LYS A 33 4.80 9.89 1.32
CA LYS A 33 5.59 11.11 1.56
C LYS A 33 4.91 12.04 2.57
N LYS A 34 3.57 12.17 2.52
CA LYS A 34 2.80 12.95 3.50
C LYS A 34 2.88 12.36 4.91
N THR A 35 3.04 11.05 5.04
CA THR A 35 3.20 10.38 6.35
C THR A 35 4.61 10.50 6.96
N GLY A 36 5.56 11.14 6.25
CA GLY A 36 6.94 11.29 6.71
C GLY A 36 7.81 10.06 6.46
N VAL A 37 7.32 9.06 5.72
CA VAL A 37 8.15 7.93 5.28
C VAL A 37 9.07 8.39 4.16
N LEU A 38 10.37 8.14 4.31
CA LEU A 38 11.40 8.45 3.32
C LEU A 38 11.30 7.51 2.11
N VAL A 39 10.34 7.79 1.23
CA VAL A 39 10.21 7.13 -0.07
C VAL A 39 10.77 8.07 -1.13
N GLN A 40 11.88 7.67 -1.75
CA GLN A 40 12.54 8.50 -2.76
C GLN A 40 11.98 8.21 -4.16
N LYS A 41 11.69 6.94 -4.45
CA LYS A 41 11.26 6.49 -5.78
C LYS A 41 10.11 5.50 -5.72
N GLU A 42 9.32 5.44 -6.80
CA GLU A 42 8.26 4.44 -6.95
C GLU A 42 8.79 3.00 -6.89
N SER A 43 10.06 2.80 -7.32
CA SER A 43 10.78 1.53 -7.25
C SER A 43 10.92 0.98 -5.83
N ASP A 44 10.82 1.82 -4.81
CA ASP A 44 10.95 1.41 -3.41
C ASP A 44 9.64 0.79 -2.89
N VAL A 45 8.52 1.17 -3.50
CA VAL A 45 7.15 0.76 -3.11
C VAL A 45 6.66 -0.41 -3.95
N LEU A 46 7.07 -0.50 -5.22
CA LEU A 46 6.64 -1.53 -6.15
C LEU A 46 6.87 -2.97 -5.64
N PRO A 47 8.03 -3.33 -5.04
CA PRO A 47 8.25 -4.68 -4.49
C PRO A 47 7.33 -5.00 -3.30
N LEU A 48 6.85 -3.99 -2.58
CA LEU A 48 5.93 -4.18 -1.46
C LEU A 48 4.50 -4.40 -1.96
N LEU A 49 4.06 -3.61 -2.94
CA LEU A 49 2.77 -3.82 -3.60
C LEU A 49 2.70 -5.19 -4.27
N ASN A 50 3.77 -5.61 -4.94
CA ASN A 50 3.84 -6.96 -5.53
C ASN A 50 3.67 -8.05 -4.48
N ARG A 51 4.36 -7.94 -3.33
CA ARG A 51 4.17 -8.87 -2.21
C ARG A 51 2.75 -8.85 -1.65
N PHE A 52 2.13 -7.68 -1.53
CA PHE A 52 0.74 -7.59 -1.06
C PHE A 52 -0.25 -8.21 -2.05
N ARG A 53 0.02 -8.07 -3.35
CA ARG A 53 -0.74 -8.71 -4.41
C ARG A 53 -0.59 -10.22 -4.38
N GLU A 54 0.64 -10.72 -4.25
CA GLU A 54 0.94 -12.16 -4.12
C GLU A 54 0.28 -12.78 -2.88
N ASN A 55 0.18 -12.02 -1.79
CA ASN A 55 -0.52 -12.44 -0.58
C ASN A 55 -2.05 -12.25 -0.64
N GLY A 56 -2.59 -11.80 -1.77
CA GLY A 56 -4.03 -11.62 -1.97
C GLY A 56 -4.66 -10.47 -1.18
N LEU A 57 -3.87 -9.53 -0.66
CA LEU A 57 -4.36 -8.36 0.08
C LEU A 57 -4.89 -7.27 -0.86
N ILE A 58 -4.24 -7.13 -2.01
CA ILE A 58 -4.63 -6.21 -3.07
C ILE A 58 -4.73 -6.94 -4.40
N ILE A 59 -5.55 -6.41 -5.30
CA ILE A 59 -5.61 -6.83 -6.70
C ILE A 59 -5.13 -5.70 -7.58
N GLN A 60 -4.58 -6.04 -8.75
CA GLN A 60 -4.16 -5.07 -9.75
C GLN A 60 -5.04 -5.21 -11.00
N ARG A 61 -5.61 -4.10 -11.47
CA ARG A 61 -6.37 -4.02 -12.72
C ARG A 61 -5.77 -2.90 -13.57
N GLY A 62 -4.97 -3.27 -14.56
CA GLY A 62 -4.19 -2.32 -15.35
C GLY A 62 -3.16 -1.57 -14.49
N SER A 63 -3.19 -0.24 -14.52
CA SER A 63 -2.31 0.64 -13.74
C SER A 63 -2.80 0.93 -12.31
N LYS A 64 -3.98 0.40 -11.93
CA LYS A 64 -4.59 0.61 -10.63
C LYS A 64 -4.53 -0.64 -9.75
N TYR A 65 -4.49 -0.40 -8.45
CA TYR A 65 -4.58 -1.36 -7.38
C TYR A 65 -5.85 -1.10 -6.57
N SER A 66 -6.43 -2.14 -5.99
CA SER A 66 -7.52 -2.02 -5.02
C SER A 66 -7.38 -3.10 -3.95
N LEU A 67 -8.06 -2.94 -2.83
CA LEU A 67 -8.22 -4.03 -1.87
C LEU A 67 -8.88 -5.23 -2.56
N SER A 68 -8.48 -6.43 -2.17
CA SER A 68 -9.12 -7.65 -2.66
C SER A 68 -10.52 -7.79 -2.04
N ASP A 69 -11.44 -8.39 -2.78
CA ASP A 69 -12.79 -8.68 -2.30
C ASP A 69 -12.78 -9.59 -1.05
N TYR A 70 -11.73 -10.41 -0.90
CA TYR A 70 -11.48 -11.23 0.29
C TYR A 70 -11.29 -10.38 1.57
N MET A 71 -10.75 -9.17 1.45
CA MET A 71 -10.57 -8.24 2.57
C MET A 71 -11.83 -7.40 2.85
N LEU A 72 -12.71 -7.23 1.85
CA LEU A 72 -13.96 -6.46 1.98
C LEU A 72 -15.12 -7.28 2.56
N ALA A 73 -15.04 -8.61 2.53
CA ALA A 73 -16.06 -9.53 3.01
C ALA A 73 -15.95 -9.91 4.51
N ARG A 74 -15.07 -9.25 5.27
CA ARG A 74 -14.88 -9.39 6.71
C ARG A 74 -15.18 -8.08 7.42
#